data_AF-A0A7R9MS02-F1
#
_entry.id   AF-A0A7R9MS02-F1
#
_cell.length_a   1.000
_cell.length_b   1.000
_cell.length_c   1.000
_cell.angle_alpha   90.00
_cell.angle_beta   90.00
_cell.angle_gamma   90.00
#
_symmetry.space_group_name_H-M   'P 1'
#
loop_
_entity.id
_entity.type
_entity.pdbx_description
1 polymer ?
#
loop_
_entity_poly.entity_id
_entity_poly.type
_entity_poly.pdbx_seq_one_letter_code
_entity_poly.pdbx_strand_id
1 'polypeptide(L)' 'MAMSKGTSHYNHQAWEDGQFPILCQTCLGDNPYMRIMTEKFGAQCKVCNRPFTTFRWC' A
#
# COMPACT_ATOMS: atom_id res chain seq x y z
N MET A 1 -30.63 16.14 -10.79
CA MET A 1 -29.27 16.54 -11.18
C MET A 1 -28.31 15.61 -10.46
N ALA A 2 -27.49 14.87 -11.21
CA ALA A 2 -26.70 13.77 -10.69
C ALA A 2 -25.41 14.25 -10.00
N MET A 3 -25.14 13.63 -8.85
CA MET A 3 -23.81 13.35 -8.25
C MET A 3 -22.70 14.38 -8.50
N SER A 4 -22.48 15.28 -7.55
CA SER A 4 -21.12 15.67 -7.19
C SER A 4 -20.90 15.22 -5.76
N LYS A 5 -20.35 14.00 -5.59
CA LYS A 5 -19.76 13.57 -4.33
C LYS A 5 -18.79 14.68 -3.90
N GLY A 6 -19.18 15.40 -2.85
CA GLY A 6 -18.38 16.44 -2.25
C GLY A 6 -17.03 15.87 -1.84
N THR A 7 -15.99 16.63 -2.17
CA THR A 7 -14.64 16.53 -1.62
C THR A 7 -14.03 15.13 -1.69
N SER A 8 -13.47 14.85 -2.86
CA SER A 8 -12.27 14.04 -2.99
C SER A 8 -11.28 14.41 -1.88
N HIS A 9 -11.24 13.62 -0.80
CA HIS A 9 -10.10 13.58 0.12
C HIS A 9 -8.91 12.92 -0.56
N TYR A 10 -8.61 13.26 -1.82
CA TYR A 10 -7.26 13.07 -2.35
C TYR A 10 -6.40 14.09 -1.62
N ASN A 11 -6.01 13.74 -0.40
CA ASN A 11 -4.98 14.42 0.31
C ASN A 11 -3.68 14.08 -0.43
N HIS A 12 -3.39 14.83 -1.50
CA HIS A 12 -2.23 14.64 -2.40
C HIS A 12 -0.87 14.83 -1.68
N GLN A 13 -0.86 14.87 -0.35
CA GLN A 13 0.29 15.20 0.51
C GLN A 13 0.47 14.23 1.69
N ALA A 14 -0.45 13.27 1.91
CA ALA A 14 -0.26 12.28 2.98
C ALA A 14 0.72 11.18 2.55
N TRP A 15 1.55 10.72 3.48
CA TRP A 15 2.35 9.51 3.27
C TRP A 15 1.45 8.28 3.35
N GLU A 16 1.72 7.26 2.54
CA GLU A 16 0.89 6.05 2.49
C GLU A 16 1.17 5.18 3.72
N ASP A 17 0.15 4.95 4.56
CA ASP A 17 0.20 4.08 5.75
C ASP A 17 -0.79 2.91 5.59
N GLY A 18 -0.35 1.85 4.92
CA GLY A 18 -1.10 0.61 4.78
C GLY A 18 -0.76 -0.40 5.89
N GLN A 19 -1.75 -1.19 6.31
CA GLN A 19 -1.55 -2.27 7.30
C GLN A 19 -1.26 -3.64 6.65
N PHE A 20 -1.72 -3.86 5.42
CA PHE A 20 -1.54 -5.12 4.69
C PHE A 20 -1.28 -4.85 3.19
N PRO A 21 -0.38 -5.60 2.53
CA PRO A 21 -0.07 -5.38 1.13
C PRO A 21 -1.16 -5.91 0.18
N ILE A 22 -1.32 -5.27 -0.97
CA ILE A 22 -2.18 -5.75 -2.06
C ILE A 22 -1.32 -6.62 -2.98
N LEU A 23 -1.54 -7.93 -3.00
CA LEU A 23 -0.72 -8.91 -3.72
C LEU A 23 -1.60 -9.96 -4.40
N CYS A 24 -1.04 -10.61 -5.42
CA CYS A 24 -1.61 -11.84 -5.98
C CYS A 24 -1.07 -13.07 -5.23
N GLN A 25 -1.73 -14.22 -5.41
CA GLN A 25 -1.35 -15.48 -4.77
C GLN A 25 0.07 -15.93 -5.15
N THR A 26 0.49 -15.71 -6.39
CA THR A 26 1.85 -16.06 -6.86
C THR A 26 2.94 -15.24 -6.15
N CYS A 27 2.68 -13.97 -5.84
CA CYS A 27 3.62 -13.14 -5.08
C CYS A 27 3.67 -13.52 -3.60
N LEU A 28 2.54 -13.99 -3.05
CA LEU A 28 2.45 -14.45 -1.67
C LEU A 28 3.24 -15.77 -1.47
N GLY A 29 3.24 -16.64 -2.48
CA GLY A 29 3.87 -17.96 -2.45
C GLY A 29 2.90 -19.06 -2.00
N ASP A 30 3.40 -20.30 -1.94
CA ASP A 30 2.58 -21.49 -1.70
C ASP A 30 2.37 -21.81 -0.21
N ASN A 31 3.14 -21.18 0.68
CA ASN A 31 3.06 -21.45 2.10
C ASN A 31 1.88 -20.68 2.75
N PRO A 32 0.87 -21.37 3.32
CA PRO A 32 -0.27 -20.72 3.97
C PRO A 32 0.11 -19.99 5.28
N TYR A 33 1.30 -20.26 5.84
CA TYR A 33 1.78 -19.64 7.07
C TYR A 33 3.14 -18.99 6.84
N MET A 34 3.10 -17.69 6.55
CA MET A 34 4.28 -16.87 6.29
C MET A 34 4.41 -15.73 7.29
N ARG A 35 5.61 -15.18 7.39
CA ARG A 35 5.93 -14.05 8.27
C ARG A 35 6.26 -12.83 7.41
N ILE A 36 5.58 -11.73 7.69
CA ILE A 36 5.75 -10.47 6.98
C ILE A 36 6.47 -9.48 7.90
N MET A 37 7.51 -8.83 7.39
CA MET A 37 8.14 -7.66 8.00
C MET A 37 7.52 -6.39 7.44
N THR A 38 7.07 -5.51 8.33
CA THR A 38 6.43 -4.23 7.98
C THR A 38 7.35 -3.08 8.35
N GLU A 39 7.66 -2.24 7.37
CA GLU A 39 8.50 -1.05 7.55
C GLU A 39 7.76 0.19 7.07
N LYS A 40 7.40 1.09 7.99
CA LYS A 40 6.70 2.33 7.65
C LYS A 40 7.63 3.27 6.88
N PHE A 41 7.16 3.74 5.73
CA PHE A 41 7.89 4.70 4.88
C PHE A 41 9.28 4.22 4.41
N GLY A 42 9.50 2.90 4.32
CA GLY A 42 10.81 2.31 3.98
C GLY A 42 11.27 2.51 2.54
N ALA A 43 10.36 2.87 1.62
CA ALA A 43 10.69 3.10 0.22
C ALA A 43 9.79 4.16 -0.42
N GLN A 44 10.19 4.61 -1.61
CA GLN A 44 9.44 5.56 -2.44
C GLN A 44 8.71 4.82 -3.57
N CYS A 45 7.43 5.14 -3.78
CA CYS A 45 6.62 4.58 -4.85
C CYS A 45 7.19 4.96 -6.23
N LYS A 46 7.28 3.97 -7.11
CA LYS A 46 7.89 4.12 -8.45
C LYS A 46 7.05 4.95 -9.44
N VAL A 47 5.79 5.23 -9.13
CA VAL A 47 4.87 5.98 -10.01
C VAL A 47 4.63 7.40 -9.51
N CYS A 48 4.37 7.57 -8.21
CA CYS A 48 4.00 8.86 -7.63
C CYS A 48 5.07 9.49 -6.75
N ASN A 49 6.24 8.85 -6.60
CA ASN A 49 7.36 9.31 -5.77
C ASN A 49 6.99 9.59 -4.29
N ARG A 50 5.91 9.00 -3.77
CA ARG A 50 5.52 9.13 -2.36
C ARG A 50 6.14 8.03 -1.50
N PRO A 51 6.55 8.32 -0.26
CA PRO A 51 6.94 7.27 0.68
C PRO A 51 5.74 6.39 1.04
N PHE A 52 5.99 5.08 1.17
CA PHE A 52 4.96 4.09 1.50
C PHE A 52 5.49 3.02 2.45
N THR A 53 4.57 2.36 3.16
CA THR A 53 4.89 1.19 3.99
C THR A 53 5.33 0.01 3.12
N THR A 54 6.54 -0.48 3.34
CA THR A 54 7.09 -1.63 2.63
C THR A 54 6.79 -2.91 3.40
N PHE A 55 6.38 -3.95 2.68
CA PHE A 55 6.14 -5.28 3.22
C PHE A 55 7.12 -6.25 2.57
N ARG A 56 7.83 -7.03 3.39
CA ARG A 56 8.79 -8.05 2.92
C ARG A 56 8.49 -9.39 3.57
N TRP A 57 8.57 -10.46 2.80
CA TRP A 57 8.37 -11.82 3.27
C TRP A 57 9.32 -12.77 2.53
N CYS A 58 9.53 -13.95 3.13
CA CYS A 58 10.23 -15.10 2.56
C CYS A 58 9.34 -16.33 2.71
#